data_AF-Q24ZE9-F1
#
_entry.id   AF-Q24ZE9-F1
#
_cell.length_a   1.000
_cell.length_b   1.000
_cell.length_c   1.000
_cell.angle_alpha   90.00
_cell.angle_beta   90.00
_cell.angle_gamma   90.00
#
_symmetry.space_group_name_H-M   'P 1'
#
loop_
_entity.id
_entity.type
_entity.pdbx_description
1 polymer ?
#
loop_
_entity_poly.entity_id
_entity_poly.type
_entity_poly.pdbx_seq_one_letter_code
_entity_poly.pdbx_strand_id
1 'polypeptide(L)'
;MVHDQLSSILAEIRSNCFDPLKDDLYKLPDSQGVYIICVRKLESLPEPMRLLNYTYIQGKPAIYTGIAGRPTSRRKSLRNRDFQQHFNGNARGSTLRKSLGVLLGLRKNQDDIARGNGKYRFEPSDESKLSIWMKNKLILHFAETPTPLEVEELLIARYNPPLNIWDNSNPINKEFREELSRLRRA
;
A
#
# COMPACT_ATOMS: atom_id res chain seq x y z
N MET A 1 24.73 -7.41 -12.09
CA MET A 1 23.47 -8.17 -12.26
C MET A 1 22.38 -7.73 -11.28
N VAL A 2 22.42 -8.05 -9.97
CA VAL A 2 21.34 -7.63 -9.03
C VAL A 2 21.25 -6.10 -8.87
N HIS A 3 22.39 -5.42 -8.84
CA HIS A 3 22.46 -3.95 -8.70
C HIS A 3 21.89 -3.21 -9.93
N ASP A 4 22.13 -3.74 -11.14
CA ASP A 4 21.68 -3.15 -12.40
C ASP A 4 20.16 -3.31 -12.56
N GLN A 5 19.63 -4.47 -12.18
CA GLN A 5 18.19 -4.74 -12.17
C GLN A 5 17.46 -3.80 -11.20
N LEU A 6 17.96 -3.62 -9.97
CA LEU A 6 17.36 -2.69 -9.02
C LEU A 6 17.40 -1.25 -9.54
N SER A 7 18.52 -0.82 -10.14
CA SER A 7 18.64 0.54 -10.69
C SER A 7 17.62 0.81 -11.81
N SER A 8 17.42 -0.15 -12.70
CA SER A 8 16.39 -0.08 -13.75
C SER A 8 14.98 0.04 -13.15
N ILE A 9 14.64 -0.83 -12.19
CA ILE A 9 13.34 -0.81 -11.52
C ILE A 9 13.11 0.52 -10.78
N LEU A 10 14.13 1.06 -10.12
CA LEU A 10 14.02 2.35 -9.43
C LEU A 10 13.82 3.51 -10.42
N ALA A 11 14.43 3.45 -11.60
CA ALA A 11 14.21 4.42 -12.68
C ALA A 11 12.78 4.33 -13.23
N GLU A 12 12.27 3.12 -13.40
CA GLU A 12 10.90 2.88 -13.84
C GLU A 12 9.88 3.37 -12.81
N ILE A 13 10.03 3.02 -11.52
CA ILE A 13 9.20 3.53 -10.41
C ILE A 13 9.17 5.06 -10.40
N ARG A 14 10.30 5.72 -10.65
CA ARG A 14 10.38 7.19 -10.67
C ARG A 14 9.66 7.80 -11.88
N SER A 15 9.60 7.09 -13.00
CA SER A 15 9.01 7.56 -14.25
C SER A 15 7.52 7.25 -14.34
N ASN A 16 7.09 6.14 -13.75
CA ASN A 16 5.72 5.66 -13.79
C ASN A 16 4.95 6.13 -12.56
N CYS A 17 3.92 6.95 -12.79
CA CYS A 17 3.01 7.42 -11.76
C CYS A 17 1.56 7.27 -12.24
N PHE A 18 0.74 6.64 -11.42
CA PHE A 18 -0.70 6.48 -11.59
C PHE A 18 -1.44 7.37 -10.58
N ASP A 19 -2.24 8.28 -11.09
CA ASP A 19 -3.15 9.16 -10.38
C ASP A 19 -4.59 8.62 -10.52
N PRO A 20 -5.19 8.06 -9.45
CA PRO A 20 -6.51 7.43 -9.52
C PRO A 20 -7.67 8.42 -9.81
N LEU A 21 -7.42 9.73 -9.83
CA LEU A 21 -8.39 10.75 -10.19
C LEU A 21 -8.28 11.22 -11.64
N LYS A 22 -7.17 10.92 -12.32
CA LYS A 22 -6.85 11.49 -13.64
C LYS A 22 -6.54 10.44 -14.69
N ASP A 23 -5.85 9.39 -14.28
CA ASP A 23 -5.33 8.39 -15.19
C ASP A 23 -6.37 7.30 -15.46
N ASP A 24 -6.40 6.85 -16.71
CA ASP A 24 -7.15 5.67 -17.11
C ASP A 24 -6.51 4.39 -16.55
N LEU A 25 -7.33 3.40 -16.21
CA LEU A 25 -6.91 2.10 -15.71
C LEU A 25 -5.89 1.39 -16.63
N TYR A 26 -5.95 1.61 -17.95
CA TYR A 26 -5.03 1.02 -18.92
C TYR A 26 -3.60 1.56 -18.82
N LYS A 27 -3.37 2.67 -18.09
CA LYS A 27 -2.03 3.13 -17.73
C LYS A 27 -1.30 2.13 -16.83
N LEU A 28 -2.04 1.35 -16.03
CA LEU A 28 -1.46 0.24 -15.29
C LEU A 28 -1.30 -0.98 -16.20
N PRO A 29 -0.11 -1.59 -16.24
CA PRO A 29 0.14 -2.76 -17.08
C PRO A 29 -0.63 -3.97 -16.54
N ASP A 30 -1.04 -4.85 -17.45
CA ASP A 30 -1.70 -6.10 -17.11
C ASP A 30 -0.68 -7.24 -16.87
N SER A 31 0.36 -6.92 -16.11
CA SER A 31 1.48 -7.80 -15.81
C SER A 31 1.82 -7.77 -14.32
N GLN A 32 2.64 -8.72 -13.89
CA GLN A 32 3.17 -8.74 -12.54
C GLN A 32 4.21 -7.64 -12.31
N GLY A 33 4.34 -7.18 -11.07
CA GLY A 33 5.24 -6.09 -10.76
C GLY A 33 5.18 -5.64 -9.31
N VAL A 34 5.75 -4.48 -9.06
CA VAL A 34 5.79 -3.80 -7.77
C VAL A 34 5.15 -2.44 -7.85
N TYR A 35 4.66 -1.94 -6.72
CA TYR A 35 4.18 -0.58 -6.60
C TYR A 35 4.53 0.04 -5.25
N ILE A 36 4.68 1.35 -5.24
CA ILE A 36 4.85 2.17 -4.05
C ILE A 36 3.71 3.20 -4.01
N ILE A 37 2.97 3.18 -2.91
CA ILE A 37 1.95 4.16 -2.61
C ILE A 37 2.61 5.36 -1.93
N CYS A 38 2.38 6.53 -2.52
CA CYS A 38 2.81 7.79 -1.94
C CYS A 38 1.59 8.66 -1.59
N VAL A 39 1.73 9.51 -0.57
CA VAL A 39 0.73 10.53 -0.26
C VAL A 39 1.04 11.82 -1.01
N ARG A 40 0.02 12.50 -1.53
CA ARG A 40 0.18 13.79 -2.23
C ARG A 40 0.73 14.89 -1.32
N LYS A 41 0.29 14.88 -0.06
CA LYS A 41 0.51 15.93 0.94
C LYS A 41 0.62 15.28 2.33
N LEU A 42 1.73 15.49 3.04
CA LEU A 42 2.00 14.84 4.32
C LEU A 42 0.92 15.16 5.36
N GLU A 43 0.45 16.40 5.37
CA GLU A 43 -0.61 16.91 6.25
C GLU A 43 -1.96 16.20 6.06
N SER A 44 -2.15 15.53 4.92
CA SER A 44 -3.36 14.77 4.65
C SER A 44 -3.37 13.39 5.29
N LEU A 45 -2.23 12.90 5.80
CA LEU A 45 -2.16 11.63 6.51
C LEU A 45 -2.90 11.69 7.85
N PRO A 46 -3.34 10.52 8.37
CA PRO A 46 -3.80 10.39 9.76
C PRO A 46 -2.78 10.98 10.74
N GLU A 47 -3.26 11.57 11.83
CA GLU A 47 -2.43 12.29 12.79
C GLU A 47 -1.21 11.47 13.28
N PRO A 48 -1.34 10.18 13.66
CA PRO A 48 -0.20 9.37 14.12
C PRO A 48 0.91 9.16 13.08
N MET A 49 0.63 9.46 11.81
CA MET A 49 1.59 9.34 10.72
C MET A 49 2.35 10.65 10.45
N ARG A 50 1.83 11.81 10.85
CA ARG A 50 2.36 13.11 10.39
C ARG A 50 3.79 13.42 10.85
N LEU A 51 4.21 12.81 11.95
CA LEU A 51 5.54 13.01 12.55
C LEU A 51 6.51 11.84 12.31
N LEU A 52 6.14 10.89 11.45
CA LEU A 52 7.01 9.76 11.12
C LEU A 52 8.14 10.18 10.18
N ASN A 53 9.19 9.37 10.13
CA ASN A 53 10.25 9.52 9.14
C ASN A 53 9.85 8.86 7.82
N TYR A 54 10.08 9.56 6.72
CA TYR A 54 9.73 9.11 5.38
C TYR A 54 10.92 9.14 4.44
N THR A 55 10.92 8.20 3.51
CA THR A 55 11.61 8.37 2.23
C THR A 55 10.64 8.93 1.20
N TYR A 56 11.19 9.52 0.14
CA TYR A 56 10.41 10.27 -0.84
C TYR A 56 10.64 9.76 -2.26
N ILE A 57 9.56 9.76 -3.04
CA ILE A 57 9.58 9.49 -4.49
C ILE A 57 8.95 10.70 -5.16
N GLN A 58 9.70 11.36 -6.05
CA GLN A 58 9.22 12.56 -6.76
C GLN A 58 8.61 13.61 -5.80
N GLY A 59 9.32 13.86 -4.69
CA GLY A 59 8.94 14.79 -3.63
C GLY A 59 7.77 14.35 -2.72
N LYS A 60 7.28 13.11 -2.85
CA LYS A 60 6.10 12.63 -2.10
C LYS A 60 6.47 11.51 -1.12
N PRO A 61 5.97 11.52 0.13
CA PRO A 61 6.29 10.50 1.12
C PRO A 61 5.80 9.12 0.68
N ALA A 62 6.70 8.13 0.66
CA ALA A 62 6.37 6.73 0.42
C ALA A 62 5.82 6.10 1.70
N ILE A 63 4.56 5.64 1.66
CA ILE A 63 3.87 5.15 2.86
C ILE A 63 3.70 3.64 2.88
N TYR A 64 3.70 2.99 1.71
CA TYR A 64 3.49 1.56 1.56
C TYR A 64 4.10 1.07 0.25
N THR A 65 4.65 -0.14 0.23
CA THR A 65 5.02 -0.87 -0.99
C THR A 65 4.31 -2.21 -1.02
N GLY A 66 3.99 -2.69 -2.23
CA GLY A 66 3.41 -4.00 -2.43
C GLY A 66 3.72 -4.56 -3.79
N ILE A 67 3.35 -5.82 -4.01
CA ILE A 67 3.51 -6.48 -5.30
C ILE A 67 2.21 -6.78 -6.00
N ALA A 68 2.25 -7.12 -7.28
CA ALA A 68 1.26 -7.89 -8.01
C ALA A 68 1.93 -9.14 -8.62
N GLY A 69 1.18 -10.24 -8.76
CA GLY A 69 1.72 -11.46 -9.38
C GLY A 69 2.14 -12.58 -8.42
N ARG A 70 1.75 -12.55 -7.14
CA ARG A 70 1.98 -13.71 -6.24
C ARG A 70 1.38 -14.97 -6.87
N PRO A 71 2.09 -16.11 -6.92
CA PRO A 71 1.56 -17.35 -7.50
C PRO A 71 0.22 -17.78 -6.88
N THR A 72 0.07 -17.56 -5.58
CA THR A 72 -1.14 -17.88 -4.80
C THR A 72 -2.27 -16.85 -4.94
N SER A 73 -2.06 -15.74 -5.64
CA SER A 73 -3.08 -14.69 -5.83
C SER A 73 -3.94 -15.00 -7.05
N ARG A 74 -5.27 -14.88 -6.88
CA ARG A 74 -6.24 -14.89 -7.99
C ARG A 74 -6.13 -13.65 -8.88
N ARG A 75 -5.57 -12.55 -8.39
CA ARG A 75 -5.32 -11.33 -9.18
C ARG A 75 -3.81 -11.13 -9.33
N LYS A 76 -3.32 -11.28 -10.56
CA LYS A 76 -1.88 -11.39 -10.83
C LYS A 76 -1.25 -10.14 -11.45
N SER A 77 -2.04 -9.14 -11.84
CA SER A 77 -1.50 -7.94 -12.49
C SER A 77 -1.60 -6.67 -11.67
N LEU A 78 -0.70 -5.72 -11.93
CA LEU A 78 -0.70 -4.36 -11.36
C LEU A 78 -2.07 -3.68 -11.59
N ARG A 79 -2.60 -3.76 -12.82
CA ARG A 79 -3.95 -3.27 -13.15
C ARG A 79 -5.04 -3.82 -12.24
N ASN A 80 -5.09 -5.14 -12.07
CA ASN A 80 -6.14 -5.82 -11.31
C ASN A 80 -5.93 -5.77 -9.79
N ARG A 81 -4.69 -5.68 -9.31
CA ARG A 81 -4.42 -5.62 -7.88
C ARG A 81 -4.58 -4.19 -7.37
N ASP A 82 -3.99 -3.22 -8.04
CA ASP A 82 -3.76 -1.93 -7.43
C ASP A 82 -5.00 -1.06 -7.44
N PHE A 83 -5.57 -0.86 -8.62
CA PHE A 83 -6.81 -0.11 -8.74
C PHE A 83 -8.00 -0.83 -8.10
N GLN A 84 -8.21 -2.10 -8.42
CA GLN A 84 -9.41 -2.79 -7.96
C GLN A 84 -9.36 -3.14 -6.47
N GLN A 85 -8.21 -3.49 -5.88
CA GLN A 85 -8.18 -3.87 -4.45
C GLN A 85 -7.91 -2.69 -3.52
N HIS A 86 -6.98 -1.79 -3.84
CA HIS A 86 -6.67 -0.69 -2.94
C HIS A 86 -7.67 0.44 -3.06
N PHE A 87 -7.95 0.89 -4.29
CA PHE A 87 -8.81 2.06 -4.51
C PHE A 87 -10.30 1.74 -4.58
N ASN A 88 -10.70 0.52 -4.97
CA ASN A 88 -12.11 0.10 -5.09
C ASN A 88 -12.48 -1.13 -4.25
N GLY A 89 -11.53 -1.71 -3.50
CA GLY A 89 -11.75 -2.94 -2.75
C GLY A 89 -12.20 -2.69 -1.32
N ASN A 90 -11.93 -3.67 -0.45
CA ASN A 90 -12.22 -3.60 0.98
C ASN A 90 -11.05 -4.11 1.81
N ALA A 91 -11.10 -3.85 3.12
CA ALA A 91 -10.02 -4.19 4.04
C ALA A 91 -9.77 -5.70 4.17
N ARG A 92 -10.72 -6.57 3.79
CA ARG A 92 -10.57 -8.03 3.91
C ARG A 92 -9.35 -8.55 3.16
N GLY A 93 -9.10 -8.00 1.97
CA GLY A 93 -8.01 -8.40 1.08
C GLY A 93 -6.83 -7.41 1.03
N SER A 94 -6.90 -6.30 1.76
CA SER A 94 -5.94 -5.20 1.60
C SER A 94 -5.33 -4.79 2.94
N THR A 95 -4.05 -5.12 3.12
CA THR A 95 -3.24 -4.72 4.29
C THR A 95 -3.12 -3.20 4.43
N LEU A 96 -2.99 -2.50 3.29
CA LEU A 96 -2.99 -1.05 3.24
C LEU A 96 -4.32 -0.47 3.75
N ARG A 97 -5.47 -0.97 3.26
CA ARG A 97 -6.79 -0.51 3.71
C ARG A 97 -7.01 -0.79 5.20
N LYS A 98 -6.62 -1.97 5.69
CA LYS A 98 -6.66 -2.28 7.13
C LYS A 98 -5.91 -1.23 7.94
N SER A 99 -4.69 -0.90 7.50
CA SER A 99 -3.83 0.04 8.21
C SER A 99 -4.40 1.46 8.19
N LEU A 100 -4.78 1.97 7.02
CA LEU A 100 -5.36 3.30 6.90
C LEU A 100 -6.70 3.43 7.63
N GLY A 101 -7.57 2.42 7.52
CA GLY A 101 -8.89 2.49 8.12
C GLY A 101 -8.85 2.48 9.65
N VAL A 102 -7.97 1.70 10.29
CA VAL A 102 -7.84 1.77 11.76
C VAL A 102 -7.24 3.11 12.22
N LEU A 103 -6.28 3.67 11.47
CA LEU A 103 -5.70 4.99 11.76
C LEU A 103 -6.70 6.13 11.56
N LEU A 104 -7.70 5.94 10.71
CA LEU A 104 -8.80 6.89 10.48
C LEU A 104 -10.00 6.65 11.41
N GLY A 105 -9.91 5.70 12.34
CA GLY A 105 -11.00 5.40 13.29
C GLY A 105 -12.25 4.77 12.64
N LEU A 106 -12.09 4.09 11.51
CA LEU A 106 -13.20 3.47 10.78
C LEU A 106 -13.75 2.24 11.54
N ARG A 107 -15.07 2.04 11.48
CA ARG A 107 -15.74 0.97 12.22
C ARG A 107 -15.56 -0.37 11.52
N LYS A 108 -15.06 -1.37 12.23
CA LYS A 108 -14.94 -2.74 11.74
C LYS A 108 -16.31 -3.41 11.74
N ASN A 109 -16.54 -4.26 10.74
CA ASN A 109 -17.76 -5.06 10.67
C ASN A 109 -17.75 -6.15 11.74
N GLN A 110 -18.74 -6.11 12.64
CA GLN A 110 -18.79 -6.97 13.83
C GLN A 110 -18.96 -8.45 13.48
N ASP A 111 -19.74 -8.78 12.44
CA ASP A 111 -19.91 -10.17 12.00
C ASP A 111 -18.58 -10.78 11.54
N ASP A 112 -17.76 -10.00 10.83
CA ASP A 112 -16.44 -10.45 10.40
C ASP A 112 -15.48 -10.65 11.59
N ILE A 113 -15.59 -9.82 12.63
CA ILE A 113 -14.82 -9.98 13.88
C ILE A 113 -15.26 -11.24 14.62
N ALA A 114 -16.57 -11.45 14.76
CA ALA A 114 -17.15 -12.62 15.43
C ALA A 114 -16.73 -13.96 14.78
N ARG A 115 -16.41 -13.96 13.48
CA ARG A 115 -15.86 -15.14 12.78
C ARG A 115 -14.45 -15.55 13.21
N GLY A 116 -13.72 -14.71 13.95
CA GLY A 116 -12.46 -15.08 14.60
C GLY A 116 -11.26 -15.43 13.69
N ASN A 117 -11.36 -15.24 12.37
CA ASN A 117 -10.30 -15.63 11.42
C ASN A 117 -9.29 -14.50 11.10
N GLY A 118 -9.32 -13.40 11.84
CA GLY A 118 -8.44 -12.22 11.64
C GLY A 118 -8.69 -11.44 10.34
N LYS A 119 -9.72 -11.79 9.57
CA LYS A 119 -10.13 -11.09 8.34
C LYS A 119 -11.42 -10.33 8.58
N TYR A 120 -11.32 -9.00 8.47
CA TYR A 120 -12.47 -8.10 8.57
C TYR A 120 -12.51 -7.12 7.41
N ARG A 121 -13.71 -6.57 7.21
CA ARG A 121 -13.97 -5.36 6.44
C ARG A 121 -14.34 -4.24 7.41
N PHE A 122 -14.27 -3.00 6.96
CA PHE A 122 -14.99 -1.93 7.63
C PHE A 122 -16.47 -1.96 7.26
N GLU A 123 -17.29 -1.24 8.00
CA GLU A 123 -18.68 -1.02 7.64
C GLU A 123 -18.79 -0.48 6.20
N PRO A 124 -19.82 -0.84 5.41
CA PRO A 124 -19.87 -0.47 3.99
C PRO A 124 -19.74 1.03 3.73
N SER A 125 -20.32 1.86 4.60
CA SER A 125 -20.19 3.32 4.53
C SER A 125 -18.77 3.80 4.79
N ASP A 126 -18.04 3.15 5.70
CA ASP A 126 -16.66 3.49 6.03
C ASP A 126 -15.68 2.95 4.98
N GLU A 127 -15.92 1.80 4.36
CA GLU A 127 -15.17 1.36 3.17
C GLU A 127 -15.32 2.35 2.00
N SER A 128 -16.53 2.89 1.81
CA SER A 128 -16.80 3.90 0.77
C SER A 128 -16.04 5.21 1.05
N LYS A 129 -16.08 5.70 2.30
CA LYS A 129 -15.28 6.86 2.74
C LYS A 129 -13.78 6.62 2.54
N LEU A 130 -13.29 5.43 2.89
CA LEU A 130 -11.89 5.06 2.73
C LEU A 130 -11.47 5.07 1.26
N SER A 131 -12.28 4.52 0.37
CA SER A 131 -12.01 4.53 -1.08
C SER A 131 -11.93 5.95 -1.62
N ILE A 132 -12.87 6.83 -1.24
CA ILE A 132 -12.86 8.25 -1.61
C ILE A 132 -11.59 8.93 -1.08
N TRP A 133 -11.27 8.74 0.20
CA TRP A 133 -10.08 9.31 0.82
C TRP A 133 -8.80 8.86 0.11
N MET A 134 -8.67 7.56 -0.15
CA MET A 134 -7.49 7.00 -0.83
C MET A 134 -7.31 7.57 -2.23
N LYS A 135 -8.36 7.64 -3.05
CA LYS A 135 -8.27 8.24 -4.40
C LYS A 135 -7.84 9.71 -4.34
N ASN A 136 -8.39 10.46 -3.38
CA ASN A 136 -8.07 11.87 -3.22
C ASN A 136 -6.65 12.14 -2.72
N LYS A 137 -6.11 11.30 -1.84
CA LYS A 137 -4.86 11.59 -1.12
C LYS A 137 -3.66 10.81 -1.61
N LEU A 138 -3.87 9.69 -2.27
CA LEU A 138 -2.79 8.77 -2.65
C LEU A 138 -2.54 8.80 -4.16
N ILE A 139 -1.30 8.49 -4.50
CA ILE A 139 -0.85 8.16 -5.85
C ILE A 139 -0.02 6.88 -5.78
N LEU A 140 0.19 6.27 -6.94
CA LEU A 140 0.89 5.00 -7.04
C LEU A 140 2.03 5.09 -8.05
N HIS A 141 3.24 4.75 -7.64
CA HIS A 141 4.37 4.53 -8.52
C HIS A 141 4.52 3.02 -8.77
N PHE A 142 4.87 2.59 -9.98
CA PHE A 142 4.92 1.15 -10.30
C PHE A 142 6.06 0.79 -11.24
N ALA A 143 6.43 -0.48 -11.23
CA ALA A 143 7.33 -1.07 -12.23
C ALA A 143 6.95 -2.52 -12.49
N GLU A 144 7.07 -2.95 -13.75
CA GLU A 144 6.92 -4.34 -14.13
C GLU A 144 8.16 -5.14 -13.71
N THR A 145 7.98 -6.35 -13.19
CA THR A 145 9.11 -7.22 -12.88
C THR A 145 8.70 -8.68 -12.86
N PRO A 146 9.54 -9.59 -13.41
CA PRO A 146 9.29 -11.02 -13.33
C PRO A 146 9.48 -11.58 -11.91
N THR A 147 10.20 -10.89 -11.03
CA THR A 147 10.52 -11.32 -9.66
C THR A 147 9.98 -10.34 -8.60
N PRO A 148 8.65 -10.14 -8.53
CA PRO A 148 8.07 -9.10 -7.68
C PRO A 148 8.37 -9.28 -6.19
N LEU A 149 8.44 -10.52 -5.68
CA LEU A 149 8.73 -10.80 -4.26
C LEU A 149 10.13 -10.31 -3.85
N GLU A 150 11.16 -10.67 -4.62
CA GLU A 150 12.54 -10.24 -4.37
C GLU A 150 12.67 -8.72 -4.43
N VAL A 151 12.00 -8.09 -5.41
CA VAL A 151 12.01 -6.63 -5.53
C VAL A 151 11.26 -5.96 -4.37
N GLU A 152 10.16 -6.53 -3.87
CA GLU A 152 9.43 -6.01 -2.70
C GLU A 152 10.32 -5.88 -1.47
N GLU A 153 11.11 -6.91 -1.17
CA GLU A 153 12.06 -6.91 -0.05
C GLU A 153 13.10 -5.79 -0.20
N LEU A 154 13.65 -5.63 -1.40
CA LEU A 154 14.58 -4.54 -1.71
C LEU A 154 13.92 -3.16 -1.56
N LEU A 155 12.67 -2.99 -1.97
CA LEU A 155 11.93 -1.74 -1.82
C LEU A 155 11.61 -1.45 -0.34
N ILE A 156 11.25 -2.46 0.45
CA ILE A 156 11.04 -2.30 1.90
C ILE A 156 12.34 -1.86 2.57
N ALA A 157 13.46 -2.51 2.26
CA ALA A 157 14.77 -2.12 2.80
C ALA A 157 15.18 -0.70 2.37
N ARG A 158 14.93 -0.32 1.12
CA ARG A 158 15.37 0.95 0.52
C ARG A 158 14.51 2.15 0.91
N TYR A 159 13.20 1.97 1.00
CA TYR A 159 12.23 3.04 1.24
C TYR A 159 11.68 3.04 2.67
N ASN A 160 11.80 1.92 3.40
CA ASN A 160 11.27 1.76 4.75
C ASN A 160 9.86 2.35 4.97
N PRO A 161 8.87 1.99 4.14
CA PRO A 161 7.53 2.55 4.25
C PRO A 161 6.87 2.15 5.60
N PRO A 162 6.32 3.10 6.37
CA PRO A 162 5.82 2.85 7.72
C PRO A 162 4.59 1.94 7.78
N LEU A 163 3.81 1.77 6.69
CA LEU A 163 2.65 0.88 6.68
C LEU A 163 2.99 -0.58 6.30
N ASN A 164 4.22 -0.87 5.88
CA ASN A 164 4.70 -2.24 5.72
C ASN A 164 5.09 -2.80 7.09
N ILE A 165 4.17 -3.52 7.73
CA ILE A 165 4.36 -4.13 9.05
C ILE A 165 5.18 -5.43 8.95
N TRP A 166 4.89 -6.24 7.94
CA TRP A 166 5.58 -7.50 7.68
C TRP A 166 6.89 -7.22 6.96
N ASP A 167 7.91 -8.02 7.30
CA ASP A 167 9.25 -8.00 6.67
C ASP A 167 9.99 -6.65 6.81
N ASN A 168 9.50 -5.75 7.67
CA ASN A 168 10.11 -4.47 7.97
C ASN A 168 10.67 -4.43 9.41
N SER A 169 11.92 -4.86 9.56
CA SER A 169 12.69 -4.87 10.81
C SER A 169 13.46 -3.58 11.10
N ASN A 170 13.33 -2.55 10.27
CA ASN A 170 14.10 -1.32 10.42
C ASN A 170 13.78 -0.62 11.76
N PRO A 171 14.75 -0.12 12.55
CA PRO A 171 14.44 0.55 13.82
C PRO A 171 13.58 1.82 13.67
N ILE A 172 13.66 2.51 12.53
CA ILE A 172 12.88 3.72 12.25
C ILE A 172 11.40 3.36 12.13
N ASN A 173 10.53 4.13 12.81
CA ASN A 173 9.08 3.93 12.90
C ASN A 173 8.66 2.56 13.47
N LYS A 174 9.56 1.84 14.17
CA LYS A 174 9.27 0.50 14.71
C LYS A 174 8.10 0.52 15.69
N GLU A 175 8.12 1.44 16.66
CA GLU A 175 7.04 1.60 17.66
C GLU A 175 5.69 1.86 16.99
N PHE A 176 5.66 2.70 15.96
CA PHE A 176 4.46 2.93 15.16
C PHE A 176 3.96 1.65 14.48
N ARG A 177 4.84 0.83 13.91
CA ARG A 177 4.44 -0.44 13.27
C ARG A 177 3.89 -1.45 14.28
N GLU A 178 4.45 -1.49 15.49
CA GLU A 178 3.98 -2.34 16.58
C GLU A 178 2.58 -1.91 17.03
N GLU A 179 2.36 -0.62 17.24
CA GLU A 179 1.06 -0.07 17.62
C GLU A 179 0.01 -0.28 16.50
N LEU A 180 0.38 -0.02 15.24
CA LEU A 180 -0.48 -0.27 14.10
C LEU A 180 -0.87 -1.76 13.98
N SER A 181 0.07 -2.67 14.30
CA SER A 181 -0.21 -4.11 14.34
C SER A 181 -1.23 -4.47 15.42
N ARG A 182 -1.16 -3.83 16.60
CA ARG A 182 -2.14 -3.95 17.68
C ARG A 182 -3.52 -3.44 17.24
N LEU A 183 -3.61 -2.22 16.71
CA LEU A 183 -4.86 -1.61 16.23
C LEU A 183 -5.55 -2.45 15.15
N ARG A 184 -4.77 -3.11 14.28
CA ARG A 184 -5.32 -4.01 13.26
C ARG A 184 -5.98 -5.26 13.84
N ARG A 185 -5.53 -5.74 15.00
CA ARG A 185 -6.05 -6.95 15.67
C ARG A 185 -7.16 -6.68 16.69
N ALA A 186 -7.24 -5.44 17.19
CA ALA A 186 -8.28 -4.98 18.12
C ALA A 186 -9.71 -5.07 17.56
#